data_AF-A0A2N5AE38-F1
#
_entry.id   AF-A0A2N5AE38-F1
#
_cell.length_a   1.000
_cell.length_b   1.000
_cell.length_c   1.000
_cell.angle_alpha   90.00
_cell.angle_beta   90.00
_cell.angle_gamma   90.00
#
_symmetry.space_group_name_H-M   'P 1'
#
loop_
_entity.id
_entity.type
_entity.pdbx_description
1 polymer ?
#
loop_
_entity_poly.entity_id
_entity_poly.type
_entity_poly.pdbx_seq_one_letter_code
_entity_poly.pdbx_strand_id
1 'polypeptide(L)'
;HNISGTDLTEKIHYKLSDIFNDTASISYAISKGEVAGRPVITPGQPFTVSYKLNLRYCQNKDKECTDIPITYIYHIILQINVMTCGFENPTTEINMGEYNFIDIKQGTVAYRPEVIYIDCRQGESGVLELTPGKIEYSFRSASGLKNGQVLANDEELSATGAGEVGFHIQDASGADIQYDNGYLYETPQEAVHGKNPITLNIKPMKYGENIRTGEMKSRVIIVVNNN
;
A
#
# COMPACT_ATOMS: atom_id res chain seq x y z
N HIS A 1 -29.20 26.05 7.60
CA HIS A 1 -30.53 25.43 7.70
C HIS A 1 -31.40 26.27 8.63
N ASN A 2 -32.51 26.84 8.13
CA ASN A 2 -33.53 27.44 8.98
C ASN A 2 -34.47 26.33 9.43
N ILE A 3 -34.33 25.88 10.67
CA ILE A 3 -35.33 25.02 11.30
C ILE A 3 -36.41 25.97 11.83
N SER A 4 -37.36 26.35 10.97
CA SER A 4 -38.60 26.98 11.40
C SER A 4 -39.66 25.90 11.47
N GLY A 5 -40.09 25.51 12.68
CA GLY A 5 -41.26 24.64 12.81
C GLY A 5 -41.34 23.73 14.04
N THR A 6 -40.32 23.66 14.90
CA THR A 6 -40.44 22.84 16.11
C THR A 6 -41.11 23.65 17.21
N ASP A 7 -42.38 23.37 17.48
CA ASP A 7 -43.12 23.93 18.61
C ASP A 7 -42.58 23.32 19.92
N LEU A 8 -41.78 24.10 20.65
CA LEU A 8 -41.08 23.70 21.89
C LEU A 8 -41.90 24.10 23.13
N THR A 9 -43.21 23.81 23.16
CA THR A 9 -44.11 24.28 24.23
C THR A 9 -44.32 23.31 25.40
N GLU A 10 -43.88 22.05 25.32
CA GLU A 10 -44.26 21.01 26.31
C GLU A 10 -43.20 20.68 27.38
N LYS A 11 -41.95 21.16 27.27
CA LYS A 11 -40.90 20.90 28.28
C LYS A 11 -40.23 22.18 28.80
N ILE A 12 -40.00 22.24 30.11
CA ILE A 12 -39.27 23.34 30.78
C ILE A 12 -37.74 23.16 30.63
N HIS A 13 -37.30 21.93 30.35
CA HIS A 13 -35.90 21.58 30.12
C HIS A 13 -35.77 20.76 28.82
N TYR A 14 -35.01 21.30 27.87
CA TYR A 14 -34.63 20.61 26.64
C TYR A 14 -33.19 20.12 26.78
N LYS A 15 -32.93 18.86 26.45
CA LYS A 15 -31.57 18.42 26.11
C LYS A 15 -31.26 18.90 24.69
N LEU A 16 -29.99 19.15 24.42
CA LEU A 16 -29.54 19.52 23.07
C LEU A 16 -29.90 18.46 22.02
N SER A 17 -29.87 17.19 22.40
CA SER A 17 -30.35 16.07 21.58
C SER A 17 -31.84 16.15 21.24
N ASP A 18 -32.65 16.90 22.00
CA ASP A 18 -34.08 17.06 21.75
C ASP A 18 -34.37 18.13 20.67
N ILE A 19 -33.39 18.99 20.38
CA ILE A 19 -33.48 20.08 19.39
C ILE A 19 -32.76 19.68 18.09
N PHE A 20 -31.71 18.87 18.18
CA PHE A 20 -30.89 18.41 17.07
C PHE A 20 -31.02 16.91 16.88
N ASN A 21 -31.86 16.49 15.93
CA ASN A 21 -31.89 15.11 15.42
C ASN A 21 -30.89 14.89 14.28
N ASP A 22 -30.26 15.96 13.77
CA ASP A 22 -29.43 15.90 12.58
C ASP A 22 -27.96 15.63 12.93
N THR A 23 -27.41 14.59 12.33
CA THR A 23 -25.97 14.36 12.22
C THR A 23 -25.32 15.53 11.46
N ALA A 24 -24.40 16.25 12.12
CA ALA A 24 -23.57 17.25 11.44
C ALA A 24 -22.58 16.55 10.49
N SER A 25 -22.78 16.67 9.18
CA SER A 25 -21.85 16.15 8.17
C SER A 25 -20.80 17.21 7.83
N ILE A 26 -19.53 16.89 7.99
CA ILE A 26 -18.42 17.74 7.53
C ILE A 26 -18.02 17.26 6.14
N SER A 27 -18.21 18.11 5.13
CA SER A 27 -17.68 17.86 3.78
C SER A 27 -16.18 18.19 3.76
N TYR A 28 -15.36 17.25 3.33
CA TYR A 28 -13.92 17.42 3.16
C TYR A 28 -13.49 16.97 1.76
N ALA A 29 -12.36 17.50 1.28
CA ALA A 29 -11.73 17.09 0.03
C ALA A 29 -10.21 16.99 0.25
N ILE A 30 -9.60 15.93 -0.25
CA ILE A 30 -8.15 15.72 -0.22
C ILE A 30 -7.61 16.21 -1.57
N SER A 31 -6.70 17.19 -1.54
CA SER A 31 -6.09 17.75 -2.75
C SER A 31 -4.58 17.76 -2.64
N LYS A 32 -3.88 17.39 -3.71
CA LYS A 32 -2.42 17.50 -3.84
C LYS A 32 -2.06 18.94 -4.26
N GLY A 33 -1.42 19.74 -3.41
CA GLY A 33 -0.94 21.08 -3.76
C GLY A 33 -0.94 22.11 -2.61
N GLU A 34 -0.54 23.35 -2.93
CA GLU A 34 -0.59 24.48 -1.99
C GLU A 34 -2.02 24.83 -1.60
N VAL A 35 -2.27 24.87 -0.30
CA VAL A 35 -3.58 25.20 0.27
C VAL A 35 -3.70 26.72 0.38
N ALA A 36 -4.10 27.39 -0.69
CA ALA A 36 -4.35 28.82 -0.66
C ALA A 36 -5.55 29.15 0.27
N GLY A 37 -5.25 29.66 1.46
CA GLY A 37 -6.23 30.30 2.36
C GLY A 37 -7.15 29.38 3.17
N ARG A 38 -6.90 28.06 3.24
CA ARG A 38 -7.67 27.13 4.11
C ARG A 38 -6.79 26.54 5.22
N PRO A 39 -7.36 26.24 6.40
CA PRO A 39 -6.62 25.59 7.49
C PRO A 39 -6.13 24.21 7.05
N VAL A 40 -4.86 23.92 7.31
CA VAL A 40 -4.25 22.62 7.08
C VAL A 40 -4.66 21.69 8.22
N ILE A 41 -5.30 20.57 7.90
CA ILE A 41 -5.67 19.53 8.87
C ILE A 41 -4.59 18.44 8.81
N THR A 42 -3.85 18.27 9.90
CA THR A 42 -2.85 17.20 10.01
C THR A 42 -3.52 15.95 10.61
N PRO A 43 -3.48 14.80 9.92
CA PRO A 43 -3.98 13.54 10.46
C PRO A 43 -3.38 13.22 11.84
N GLY A 44 -4.20 12.68 12.74
CA GLY A 44 -3.82 12.37 14.13
C GLY A 44 -3.69 13.60 15.05
N GLN A 45 -3.70 14.83 14.53
CA GLN A 45 -3.76 16.05 15.33
C GLN A 45 -5.20 16.52 15.49
N PRO A 46 -5.63 16.89 16.71
CA PRO A 46 -6.96 17.45 16.91
C PRO A 46 -7.06 18.81 16.21
N PHE A 47 -8.17 19.02 15.50
CA PHE A 47 -8.55 20.31 14.96
C PHE A 47 -9.93 20.71 15.47
N THR A 48 -10.18 22.03 15.43
CA THR A 48 -11.38 22.60 16.03
C THR A 48 -12.33 23.07 14.94
N VAL A 49 -13.58 22.63 15.01
CA VAL A 49 -14.68 23.18 14.21
C VAL A 49 -15.61 23.94 15.14
N SER A 50 -15.79 25.23 14.87
CA SER A 50 -16.74 26.05 15.62
C SER A 50 -18.04 26.21 14.83
N TYR A 51 -19.16 25.94 15.49
CA TYR A 51 -20.49 26.19 14.94
C TYR A 51 -21.21 27.19 15.84
N LYS A 52 -21.68 28.29 15.26
CA LYS A 52 -22.47 29.29 15.98
C LYS A 52 -23.94 29.10 15.65
N LEU A 53 -24.75 28.94 16.68
CA LEU A 53 -26.19 28.89 16.62
C LEU A 53 -26.73 30.14 17.30
N ASN A 54 -27.65 30.85 16.65
CA ASN A 54 -28.37 31.95 17.29
C ASN A 54 -29.78 31.47 17.62
N LEU A 55 -30.09 31.35 18.91
CA LEU A 55 -31.45 31.09 19.37
C LEU A 55 -32.15 32.42 19.59
N ARG A 56 -33.25 32.66 18.88
CA ARG A 56 -34.10 33.81 19.15
C ARG A 56 -35.17 33.41 20.17
N TYR A 57 -35.15 34.06 21.33
CA TYR A 57 -36.15 33.87 22.39
C TYR A 57 -37.02 35.12 22.49
N CYS A 58 -38.33 34.98 22.25
CA CYS A 58 -39.28 36.09 22.31
C CYS A 58 -40.26 35.92 23.47
N GLN A 59 -40.35 36.89 24.36
CA GLN A 59 -41.38 36.96 25.40
C GLN A 59 -42.59 37.77 24.90
N ASN A 60 -43.79 37.33 25.30
CA ASN A 60 -45.07 38.01 25.04
C ASN A 60 -45.37 38.32 23.56
N LYS A 61 -45.51 37.27 22.72
CA LYS A 61 -45.91 37.38 21.30
C LYS A 61 -45.18 38.55 20.59
N ASP A 62 -43.86 38.42 20.49
CA ASP A 62 -42.97 39.24 19.66
C ASP A 62 -42.60 40.65 20.16
N LYS A 63 -42.89 41.00 21.43
CA LYS A 63 -42.56 42.36 21.94
C LYS A 63 -41.13 42.52 22.46
N GLU A 64 -40.56 41.48 23.06
CA GLU A 64 -39.16 41.48 23.53
C GLU A 64 -38.48 40.19 23.09
N CYS A 65 -37.73 40.26 22.00
CA CYS A 65 -36.93 39.17 21.48
C CYS A 65 -35.45 39.37 21.82
N THR A 66 -34.83 38.37 22.44
CA THR A 66 -33.40 38.32 22.72
C THR A 66 -32.77 37.23 21.88
N ASP A 67 -31.72 37.58 21.13
CA ASP A 67 -30.91 36.62 20.39
C ASP A 67 -29.79 36.10 21.31
N ILE A 68 -29.78 34.80 21.57
CA ILE A 68 -28.82 34.11 22.42
C ILE A 68 -27.87 33.32 21.52
N PRO A 69 -26.61 33.77 21.33
CA PRO A 69 -25.63 33.03 20.56
C PRO A 69 -25.07 31.87 21.40
N ILE A 70 -25.22 30.65 20.90
CA ILE A 70 -24.55 29.45 21.42
C ILE A 70 -23.43 29.08 20.46
N THR A 71 -22.20 29.02 20.97
CA THR A 71 -21.04 28.58 20.19
C THR A 71 -20.66 27.16 20.61
N TYR A 72 -20.71 26.24 19.66
CA TYR A 72 -20.20 24.87 19.81
C TYR A 72 -18.77 24.83 19.30
N ILE A 73 -17.94 24.09 20.02
CA ILE A 73 -16.54 23.86 19.70
C ILE A 73 -16.36 22.35 19.66
N TYR A 74 -16.23 21.79 18.46
CA TYR A 74 -15.97 20.37 18.26
C TYR A 74 -14.47 20.16 18.16
N HIS A 75 -13.93 19.29 19.00
CA HIS A 75 -12.56 18.78 18.89
C HIS A 75 -12.59 17.48 18.11
N ILE A 76 -12.07 17.50 16.90
CA ILE A 76 -12.13 16.39 15.96
C ILE A 76 -10.71 15.90 15.70
N ILE A 77 -10.51 14.59 15.75
CA ILE A 77 -9.26 13.96 15.33
C ILE A 77 -9.56 13.18 14.05
N LEU A 78 -8.92 13.57 12.95
CA LEU A 78 -8.99 12.80 11.71
C LEU A 78 -7.94 11.69 11.76
N GLN A 79 -8.38 10.45 11.79
CA GLN A 79 -7.50 9.28 11.67
C GLN A 79 -7.55 8.76 10.23
N ILE A 80 -6.37 8.61 9.63
CA ILE A 80 -6.20 8.03 8.30
C ILE A 80 -5.53 6.67 8.47
N ASN A 81 -6.10 5.69 7.78
CA ASN A 81 -5.57 4.35 7.72
C ASN A 81 -4.93 4.14 6.33
N VAL A 82 -3.61 4.04 6.29
CA VAL A 82 -2.85 3.86 5.05
C VAL A 82 -2.41 2.41 4.95
N MET A 83 -2.77 1.74 3.86
CA MET A 83 -2.24 0.41 3.59
C MET A 83 -0.80 0.51 3.10
N THR A 84 0.07 -0.34 3.64
CA THR A 84 1.49 -0.43 3.28
C THR A 84 1.83 -1.84 2.88
N CYS A 85 2.59 -2.00 1.79
CA CYS A 85 2.94 -3.28 1.21
C CYS A 85 4.45 -3.56 1.31
N GLY A 86 4.80 -4.82 1.57
CA GLY A 86 6.18 -5.29 1.66
C GLY A 86 6.22 -6.82 1.78
N PHE A 87 7.39 -7.40 1.98
CA PHE A 87 7.49 -8.84 2.25
C PHE A 87 7.44 -9.09 3.76
N GLU A 88 6.54 -9.96 4.22
CA GLU A 88 6.46 -10.32 5.65
C GLU A 88 7.76 -10.99 6.14
N ASN A 89 8.33 -11.86 5.31
CA ASN A 89 9.65 -12.42 5.53
C ASN A 89 10.64 -11.78 4.54
N PRO A 90 11.66 -11.02 5.01
CA PRO A 90 12.60 -10.33 4.12
C PRO A 90 13.45 -11.29 3.29
N THR A 91 13.50 -12.58 3.65
CA THR A 91 14.22 -13.61 2.90
C THR A 91 13.24 -14.72 2.51
N THR A 92 12.76 -14.67 1.27
CA THR A 92 11.99 -15.77 0.68
C THR A 92 12.94 -16.67 -0.10
N GLU A 93 13.00 -17.95 0.28
CA GLU A 93 13.78 -18.95 -0.45
C GLU A 93 12.86 -19.70 -1.42
N ILE A 94 13.23 -19.71 -2.70
CA ILE A 94 12.57 -20.53 -3.72
C ILE A 94 13.45 -21.76 -3.94
N ASN A 95 13.01 -22.91 -3.45
CA ASN A 95 13.72 -24.16 -3.69
C ASN A 95 13.48 -24.63 -5.13
N MET A 96 14.49 -24.45 -5.98
CA MET A 96 14.42 -24.79 -7.39
C MET A 96 14.54 -26.30 -7.68
N GLY A 97 14.87 -27.12 -6.67
CA GLY A 97 15.02 -28.56 -6.80
C GLY A 97 16.29 -28.97 -7.53
N GLU A 98 16.34 -30.23 -7.94
CA GLU A 98 17.46 -30.81 -8.69
C GLU A 98 17.22 -30.71 -10.19
N TYR A 99 18.29 -30.44 -10.95
CA TYR A 99 18.26 -30.39 -12.41
C TYR A 99 19.30 -31.33 -13.01
N ASN A 100 18.97 -31.91 -14.16
CA ASN A 100 19.92 -32.70 -14.91
C ASN A 100 21.01 -31.81 -15.51
N PHE A 101 22.27 -32.16 -15.26
CA PHE A 101 23.44 -31.45 -15.76
C PHE A 101 23.45 -31.31 -17.29
N ILE A 102 23.04 -32.36 -18.02
CA ILE A 102 23.03 -32.36 -19.48
C ILE A 102 22.03 -31.36 -20.03
N ASP A 103 20.85 -31.25 -19.41
CA ASP A 103 19.80 -30.33 -19.86
C ASP A 103 20.23 -28.87 -19.67
N ILE A 104 20.90 -28.56 -18.56
CA ILE A 104 21.49 -27.24 -18.34
C ILE A 104 22.56 -26.96 -19.39
N LYS A 105 23.45 -27.92 -19.65
CA LYS A 105 24.53 -27.77 -20.62
C LYS A 105 24.01 -27.53 -22.04
N GLN A 106 22.93 -28.21 -22.42
CA GLN A 106 22.28 -28.10 -23.72
C GLN A 106 21.26 -26.94 -23.81
N GLY A 107 20.94 -26.30 -22.68
CA GLY A 107 19.98 -25.20 -22.63
C GLY A 107 18.52 -25.63 -22.84
N THR A 108 18.20 -26.89 -22.58
CA THR A 108 16.87 -27.50 -22.81
C THR A 108 15.95 -27.42 -21.59
N VAL A 109 16.44 -26.91 -20.46
CA VAL A 109 15.63 -26.76 -19.25
C VAL A 109 14.46 -25.79 -19.49
N ALA A 110 13.25 -26.25 -19.17
CA ALA A 110 12.05 -25.45 -19.24
C ALA A 110 11.95 -24.45 -18.07
N TYR A 111 11.24 -23.35 -18.28
CA TYR A 111 10.92 -22.43 -17.20
C TYR A 111 9.92 -23.06 -16.23
N ARG A 112 10.16 -22.85 -14.93
CA ARG A 112 9.26 -23.21 -13.85
C ARG A 112 8.59 -21.93 -13.32
N PRO A 113 7.25 -21.83 -13.36
CA PRO A 113 6.54 -20.70 -12.79
C PRO A 113 6.56 -20.79 -11.26
N GLU A 114 6.84 -19.66 -10.62
CA GLU A 114 6.92 -19.50 -9.17
C GLU A 114 6.11 -18.28 -8.75
N VAL A 115 5.35 -18.42 -7.67
CA VAL A 115 4.53 -17.33 -7.14
C VAL A 115 5.11 -16.89 -5.80
N ILE A 116 5.48 -15.63 -5.73
CA ILE A 116 5.84 -14.95 -4.49
C ILE A 116 4.73 -13.95 -4.12
N TYR A 117 4.67 -13.56 -2.85
CA TYR A 117 3.61 -12.68 -2.36
C TYR A 117 4.20 -11.41 -1.74
N ILE A 118 3.65 -10.27 -2.12
CA ILE A 118 3.80 -9.02 -1.39
C ILE A 118 2.65 -8.95 -0.38
N ASP A 119 2.98 -8.83 0.89
CA ASP A 119 2.05 -8.68 2.00
C ASP A 119 1.73 -7.20 2.23
N CYS A 120 0.46 -6.84 2.07
CA CYS A 120 -0.05 -5.53 2.39
C CYS A 120 -0.78 -5.54 3.73
N ARG A 121 -0.41 -4.61 4.60
CA ARG A 121 -1.02 -4.42 5.92
C ARG A 121 -1.72 -3.07 5.96
N GLN A 122 -2.96 -3.12 6.41
CA GLN A 122 -3.81 -1.98 6.67
C GLN A 122 -4.09 -1.99 8.17
N GLY A 123 -4.02 -0.83 8.83
CA GLY A 123 -4.35 -0.71 10.25
C GLY A 123 -5.82 -1.01 10.50
N GLU A 124 -6.20 -1.20 11.76
CA GLU A 124 -7.61 -1.43 12.13
C GLU A 124 -8.37 -0.14 12.49
N SER A 125 -7.65 1.00 12.62
CA SER A 125 -8.22 2.26 13.08
C SER A 125 -8.05 3.39 12.05
N GLY A 126 -9.18 3.87 11.53
CA GLY A 126 -9.27 5.05 10.69
C GLY A 126 -10.64 5.12 10.01
N VAL A 127 -11.21 6.32 9.92
CA VAL A 127 -12.50 6.55 9.23
C VAL A 127 -12.28 6.75 7.73
N LEU A 128 -11.06 7.10 7.34
CA LEU A 128 -10.62 7.25 5.97
C LEU A 128 -9.57 6.19 5.64
N GLU A 129 -9.89 5.36 4.66
CA GLU A 129 -8.99 4.33 4.15
C GLU A 129 -8.33 4.80 2.85
N LEU A 130 -7.00 4.75 2.83
CA LEU A 130 -6.21 4.97 1.63
C LEU A 130 -5.63 3.64 1.17
N THR A 131 -6.30 3.06 0.17
CA THR A 131 -5.87 1.85 -0.53
C THR A 131 -4.98 2.29 -1.70
N PRO A 132 -3.69 1.89 -1.75
CA PRO A 132 -2.89 2.08 -2.95
C PRO A 132 -3.56 1.37 -4.13
N GLY A 133 -3.27 1.85 -5.34
CA GLY A 133 -3.68 1.19 -6.58
C GLY A 133 -2.91 -0.12 -6.78
N LYS A 134 -2.41 -0.35 -7.99
CA LYS A 134 -1.48 -1.46 -8.21
C LYS A 134 -0.18 -1.23 -7.46
N ILE A 135 0.38 -2.29 -6.90
CA ILE A 135 1.70 -2.27 -6.27
C ILE A 135 2.76 -2.17 -7.36
N GLU A 136 3.61 -1.16 -7.27
CA GLU A 136 4.80 -1.01 -8.10
C GLU A 136 6.02 -1.65 -7.43
N TYR A 137 6.87 -2.31 -8.21
CA TYR A 137 8.10 -2.93 -7.69
C TYR A 137 9.21 -2.99 -8.75
N SER A 138 10.46 -3.16 -8.30
CA SER A 138 11.63 -3.28 -9.17
C SER A 138 12.58 -4.39 -8.70
N PHE A 139 13.43 -4.87 -9.60
CA PHE A 139 14.41 -5.92 -9.32
C PHE A 139 15.83 -5.38 -9.29
N ARG A 140 16.61 -5.86 -8.33
CA ARG A 140 18.04 -5.59 -8.19
C ARG A 140 18.81 -6.89 -8.08
N SER A 141 19.91 -6.99 -8.83
CA SER A 141 20.73 -8.19 -8.85
C SER A 141 21.67 -8.23 -7.65
N ALA A 142 21.44 -9.14 -6.69
CA ALA A 142 22.31 -9.24 -5.50
C ALA A 142 23.50 -10.18 -5.74
N SER A 143 23.31 -11.26 -6.51
CA SER A 143 24.41 -12.15 -6.93
C SER A 143 25.20 -11.62 -8.14
N GLY A 144 24.84 -10.44 -8.65
CA GLY A 144 25.40 -9.90 -9.89
C GLY A 144 24.85 -10.59 -11.14
N LEU A 145 24.93 -9.87 -12.26
CA LEU A 145 24.35 -10.29 -13.53
C LEU A 145 25.45 -10.69 -14.52
N LYS A 146 25.35 -11.89 -15.07
CA LYS A 146 26.25 -12.46 -16.09
C LYS A 146 25.53 -12.47 -17.43
N ASN A 147 26.27 -12.12 -18.49
CA ASN A 147 25.76 -12.01 -19.87
C ASN A 147 24.50 -11.14 -19.98
N GLY A 148 24.29 -10.22 -19.04
CA GLY A 148 23.15 -9.30 -19.01
C GLY A 148 21.80 -9.89 -18.59
N GLN A 149 21.71 -11.19 -18.28
CA GLN A 149 20.41 -11.85 -18.04
C GLN A 149 20.44 -12.94 -16.95
N VAL A 150 21.59 -13.56 -16.68
CA VAL A 150 21.68 -14.68 -15.73
C VAL A 150 22.22 -14.19 -14.40
N LEU A 151 21.48 -14.39 -13.30
CA LEU A 151 21.99 -14.15 -11.96
C LEU A 151 23.10 -15.15 -11.67
N ALA A 152 24.28 -14.67 -11.23
CA ALA A 152 25.41 -15.55 -10.98
C ALA A 152 25.12 -16.52 -9.83
N ASN A 153 25.84 -17.65 -9.82
CA ASN A 153 25.83 -18.54 -8.67
C ASN A 153 26.78 -18.01 -7.59
N ASP A 154 26.22 -17.71 -6.41
CA ASP A 154 26.97 -17.31 -5.23
C ASP A 154 27.99 -18.39 -4.82
N GLU A 155 27.73 -19.66 -5.17
CA GLU A 155 28.61 -20.81 -4.92
C GLU A 155 29.55 -21.12 -6.10
N GLU A 156 29.67 -20.27 -7.13
CA GLU A 156 30.46 -20.54 -8.35
C GLU A 156 31.87 -21.09 -8.05
N LEU A 157 32.56 -20.47 -7.08
CA LEU A 157 33.94 -20.81 -6.69
C LEU A 157 34.02 -21.83 -5.55
N SER A 158 32.88 -22.26 -5.00
CA SER A 158 32.81 -23.22 -3.90
C SER A 158 33.14 -24.64 -4.38
N ALA A 159 33.71 -25.46 -3.49
CA ALA A 159 34.01 -26.85 -3.77
C ALA A 159 32.75 -27.68 -4.06
N THR A 160 31.61 -27.32 -3.45
CA THR A 160 30.31 -27.96 -3.69
C THR A 160 29.53 -27.28 -4.82
N GLY A 161 29.99 -26.14 -5.32
CA GLY A 161 29.25 -25.34 -6.30
C GLY A 161 29.30 -25.88 -7.73
N ALA A 162 28.23 -25.60 -8.49
CA ALA A 162 28.04 -26.04 -9.86
C ALA A 162 28.86 -25.25 -10.91
N GLY A 163 29.64 -24.24 -10.50
CA GLY A 163 30.45 -23.41 -11.41
C GLY A 163 29.65 -22.32 -12.13
N GLU A 164 29.98 -22.06 -13.41
CA GLU A 164 29.48 -20.95 -14.25
C GLU A 164 28.04 -21.14 -14.76
N VAL A 165 27.13 -21.44 -13.84
CA VAL A 165 25.69 -21.62 -14.03
C VAL A 165 24.96 -20.81 -12.99
N GLY A 166 23.79 -20.27 -13.30
CA GLY A 166 22.96 -19.57 -12.33
C GLY A 166 21.50 -19.58 -12.75
N PHE A 167 20.71 -18.61 -12.29
CA PHE A 167 19.28 -18.55 -12.60
C PHE A 167 18.95 -17.43 -13.57
N HIS A 168 18.18 -17.77 -14.61
CA HIS A 168 17.52 -16.80 -15.48
C HIS A 168 16.05 -16.66 -15.04
N ILE A 169 15.60 -15.42 -14.87
CA ILE A 169 14.25 -15.08 -14.42
C ILE A 169 13.55 -14.25 -15.47
N GLN A 170 12.31 -14.61 -15.77
CA GLN A 170 11.38 -13.87 -16.61
C GLN A 170 10.16 -13.46 -15.80
N ASP A 171 9.50 -12.39 -16.23
CA ASP A 171 8.20 -12.00 -15.69
C ASP A 171 7.07 -12.96 -16.14
N ALA A 172 5.85 -12.68 -15.67
CA ALA A 172 4.67 -13.47 -16.00
C ALA A 172 4.33 -13.49 -17.50
N SER A 173 4.79 -12.51 -18.28
CA SER A 173 4.60 -12.44 -19.74
C SER A 173 5.66 -13.23 -20.51
N GLY A 174 6.70 -13.73 -19.83
CA GLY A 174 7.85 -14.39 -20.45
C GLY A 174 8.92 -13.42 -20.94
N ALA A 175 8.86 -12.14 -20.53
CA ALA A 175 9.89 -11.16 -20.83
C ALA A 175 11.02 -11.21 -19.78
N ASP A 176 12.25 -10.93 -20.21
CA ASP A 176 13.41 -10.96 -19.32
C ASP A 176 13.35 -9.82 -18.29
N ILE A 177 13.69 -10.13 -17.04
CA ILE A 177 13.69 -9.15 -15.96
C ILE A 177 14.75 -8.08 -16.20
N GLN A 178 14.33 -6.82 -16.01
CA GLN A 178 15.19 -5.65 -16.07
C GLN A 178 15.75 -5.36 -14.67
N TYR A 179 17.05 -5.58 -14.49
CA TYR A 179 17.73 -5.38 -13.22
C TYR A 179 18.42 -4.01 -13.15
N ASP A 180 18.39 -3.39 -11.96
CA ASP A 180 19.25 -2.26 -11.58
C ASP A 180 19.15 -1.00 -12.47
N ASN A 181 18.07 -0.87 -13.27
CA ASN A 181 17.83 0.28 -14.16
C ASN A 181 16.60 1.13 -13.77
N GLY A 182 15.94 0.79 -12.66
CA GLY A 182 14.75 1.51 -12.17
C GLY A 182 13.46 1.20 -12.94
N TYR A 183 13.45 0.18 -13.81
CA TYR A 183 12.21 -0.27 -14.44
C TYR A 183 11.21 -0.75 -13.38
N LEU A 184 9.97 -0.28 -13.50
CA LEU A 184 8.88 -0.57 -12.57
C LEU A 184 7.92 -1.57 -13.18
N TYR A 185 7.68 -2.64 -12.43
CA TYR A 185 6.65 -3.62 -12.69
C TYR A 185 5.42 -3.29 -11.84
N GLU A 186 4.25 -3.68 -12.34
CA GLU A 186 2.99 -3.56 -11.62
C GLU A 186 2.41 -4.94 -11.33
N THR A 187 1.78 -5.07 -10.17
CA THR A 187 0.89 -6.21 -9.89
C THR A 187 -0.30 -6.22 -10.86
N PRO A 188 -0.87 -7.41 -11.16
CA PRO A 188 -1.96 -7.53 -12.13
C PRO A 188 -3.27 -6.89 -11.64
N GLN A 189 -3.44 -6.73 -10.33
CA GLN A 189 -4.64 -6.21 -9.68
C GLN A 189 -4.25 -5.12 -8.67
N GLU A 190 -5.24 -4.31 -8.28
CA GLU A 190 -5.08 -3.36 -7.19
C GLU A 190 -4.71 -4.08 -5.88
N ALA A 191 -3.95 -3.39 -5.03
CA ALA A 191 -3.48 -3.94 -3.77
C ALA A 191 -4.67 -4.31 -2.88
N VAL A 192 -4.62 -5.50 -2.31
CA VAL A 192 -5.57 -5.97 -1.29
C VAL A 192 -4.86 -6.22 0.03
N HIS A 193 -5.59 -6.08 1.13
CA HIS A 193 -5.08 -6.49 2.44
C HIS A 193 -4.69 -7.97 2.43
N GLY A 194 -3.51 -8.28 2.97
CA GLY A 194 -2.93 -9.61 2.91
C GLY A 194 -2.05 -9.81 1.68
N LYS A 195 -2.18 -10.97 1.02
CA LYS A 195 -1.21 -11.46 0.03
C LYS A 195 -1.54 -11.05 -1.40
N ASN A 196 -0.58 -10.42 -2.06
CA ASN A 196 -0.66 -9.96 -3.45
C ASN A 196 0.36 -10.72 -4.31
N PRO A 197 -0.06 -11.55 -5.27
CA PRO A 197 0.84 -12.46 -5.97
C PRO A 197 1.65 -11.76 -7.07
N ILE A 198 2.90 -12.19 -7.23
CA ILE A 198 3.75 -11.94 -8.39
C ILE A 198 4.22 -13.29 -8.92
N THR A 199 4.08 -13.49 -10.23
CA THR A 199 4.56 -14.70 -10.91
C THR A 199 5.91 -14.44 -11.58
N LEU A 200 6.86 -15.33 -11.35
CA LEU A 200 8.19 -15.34 -11.95
C LEU A 200 8.41 -16.67 -12.65
N ASN A 201 8.97 -16.64 -13.85
CA ASN A 201 9.35 -17.83 -14.59
C ASN A 201 10.86 -18.02 -14.43
N ILE A 202 11.28 -19.09 -13.76
CA ILE A 202 12.68 -19.28 -13.36
C ILE A 202 13.23 -20.56 -14.00
N LYS A 203 14.46 -20.51 -14.50
CA LYS A 203 15.22 -21.70 -14.89
C LYS A 203 16.72 -21.56 -14.62
N PRO A 204 17.43 -22.66 -14.39
CA PRO A 204 18.89 -22.65 -14.44
C PRO A 204 19.38 -22.38 -15.88
N MET A 205 20.45 -21.61 -16.00
CA MET A 205 21.09 -21.28 -17.28
C MET A 205 22.60 -21.13 -17.07
N LYS A 206 23.40 -21.74 -17.95
CA LYS A 206 24.86 -21.54 -17.96
C LYS A 206 25.22 -20.16 -18.52
N TYR A 207 26.19 -19.50 -17.93
CA TYR A 207 26.78 -18.26 -18.46
C TYR A 207 28.25 -18.41 -18.86
N GLY A 208 28.83 -19.59 -18.63
CA GLY A 208 30.16 -19.97 -19.11
C GLY A 208 30.23 -21.47 -19.40
N GLU A 209 31.46 -21.97 -19.55
CA GLU A 209 31.75 -23.37 -19.93
C GLU A 209 32.22 -24.21 -18.74
N ASN A 210 32.70 -23.58 -17.65
CA ASN A 210 33.18 -24.26 -16.45
C ASN A 210 32.01 -24.64 -15.53
N ILE A 211 31.13 -25.51 -16.02
CA ILE A 211 30.01 -26.06 -15.26
C ILE A 211 30.32 -27.49 -14.79
N ARG A 212 29.86 -27.84 -13.59
CA ARG A 212 30.01 -29.15 -12.96
C ARG A 212 28.77 -29.50 -12.14
N THR A 213 28.66 -30.76 -11.70
CA THR A 213 27.64 -31.14 -10.72
C THR A 213 27.93 -30.44 -9.39
N GLY A 214 26.91 -29.82 -8.79
CA GLY A 214 27.03 -29.10 -7.54
C GLY A 214 25.82 -28.24 -7.21
N GLU A 215 25.97 -27.44 -6.18
CA GLU A 215 24.96 -26.50 -5.68
C GLU A 215 24.95 -25.21 -6.52
N MET A 216 23.75 -24.66 -6.69
CA MET A 216 23.59 -23.30 -7.22
C MET A 216 22.69 -22.48 -6.32
N LYS A 217 23.07 -21.23 -6.10
CA LYS A 217 22.31 -20.27 -5.32
C LYS A 217 22.46 -18.89 -5.93
N SER A 218 21.35 -18.20 -6.15
CA SER A 218 21.35 -16.80 -6.56
C SER A 218 20.41 -16.00 -5.70
N ARG A 219 20.69 -14.71 -5.57
CA ARG A 219 19.91 -13.75 -4.78
C ARG A 219 19.46 -12.60 -5.67
N VAL A 220 18.22 -12.22 -5.46
CA VAL A 220 17.57 -11.05 -6.06
C VAL A 220 16.94 -10.22 -4.94
N ILE A 221 17.03 -8.90 -5.06
CA ILE A 221 16.34 -7.97 -4.18
C ILE A 221 15.15 -7.41 -4.95
N ILE A 222 13.96 -7.50 -4.35
CA ILE A 222 12.74 -6.89 -4.88
C ILE A 222 12.42 -5.69 -4.02
N VAL A 223 12.37 -4.51 -4.64
CA VAL A 223 12.05 -3.25 -3.96
C VAL A 223 10.61 -2.90 -4.27
N VAL A 224 9.78 -2.84 -3.22
CA VAL A 224 8.36 -2.46 -3.31
C VAL A 224 8.24 -0.95 -3.14
N ASN A 225 7.56 -0.29 -4.08
CA ASN A 225 7.24 1.12 -4.03
C ASN A 225 5.78 1.29 -3.61
N ASN A 226 5.58 1.84 -2.41
CA ASN A 226 4.27 2.24 -1.92
C ASN A 226 3.99 3.67 -2.38
N ASN A 227 3.17 3.82 -3.43
CA ASN A 227 2.73 5.13 -3.95
C ASN A 227 1.33 5.49 -3.46
#